data_AF-D0MK48-F1
#
_entry.id   AF-D0MK48-F1
#
_cell.length_a   1.000
_cell.length_b   1.000
_cell.length_c   1.000
_cell.angle_alpha   90.00
_cell.angle_beta   90.00
_cell.angle_gamma   90.00
#
_symmetry.space_group_name_H-M   'P 1'
#
loop_
_entity.id
_entity.type
_entity.pdbx_description
1 polymer ?
#
loop_
_entity_poly.entity_id
_entity_poly.type
_entity_poly.pdbx_seq_one_letter_code
_entity_poly.pdbx_strand_id
1 'polypeptide(L)'
;MRYALVGALLGVLTVALVQAQPALQVRPGLAHHPPEALFSQKEPPAPVSAYAPPVLAAPDPTDSLPDGMPLNTRLLWGRKGLFRLLGLAPATRKRELEIRRTMLQWHQRLALVTFAALTTQVILGEVLASNRARYYQDLQPVHRTLGYATFGLYLTTASLSLGAPPARRYTPGFSSIKLHRWLALIHFTGMMLQPWLGRHLRLAPTPDSYERRLRTHRWVGRITLGAYTAAFLAILLPY
;
A
#
# COMPACT_ATOMS: atom_id res chain seq x y z
N MET A 1 -34.85 15.58 -1.43
CA MET A 1 -34.27 15.66 -0.07
C MET A 1 -33.67 14.35 0.49
N ARG A 2 -33.46 13.29 -0.30
CA ARG A 2 -32.90 12.00 0.21
C ARG A 2 -31.45 11.69 -0.21
N TYR A 3 -30.82 12.52 -1.04
CA TYR A 3 -29.43 12.35 -1.48
C TYR A 3 -28.41 13.16 -0.67
N ALA A 4 -28.85 14.04 0.22
CA ALA A 4 -27.97 14.83 1.11
C ALA A 4 -27.37 13.98 2.24
N LEU A 5 -28.05 12.91 2.66
CA LEU A 5 -27.62 12.07 3.80
C LEU A 5 -26.48 11.10 3.45
N VAL A 6 -26.39 10.64 2.20
CA VAL A 6 -25.30 9.73 1.77
C VAL A 6 -23.99 10.50 1.54
N GLY A 7 -24.06 11.77 1.12
CA GLY A 7 -22.90 12.66 1.04
C GLY A 7 -22.34 13.07 2.40
N ALA A 8 -23.20 13.26 3.41
CA ALA A 8 -22.79 13.64 4.76
C ALA A 8 -22.04 12.52 5.51
N LEU A 9 -22.42 11.25 5.31
CA LEU A 9 -21.78 10.10 5.95
C LEU A 9 -20.36 9.82 5.41
N LEU A 10 -20.10 10.12 4.13
CA LEU A 10 -18.76 10.02 3.53
C LEU A 10 -17.83 11.16 3.96
N GLY A 11 -18.37 12.36 4.21
CA GLY A 11 -17.58 13.52 4.67
C GLY A 11 -17.09 13.41 6.12
N VAL A 12 -17.91 12.84 7.02
CA VAL A 12 -17.56 12.67 8.44
C VAL A 12 -16.42 11.67 8.64
N LEU A 13 -16.32 10.63 7.80
CA LEU A 13 -15.27 9.63 7.90
C LEU A 13 -13.89 10.15 7.41
N THR A 14 -13.88 11.10 6.47
CA THR A 14 -12.63 11.73 5.97
C THR A 14 -12.03 12.76 6.93
N VAL A 15 -12.87 13.49 7.68
CA VAL A 15 -12.38 14.52 8.63
C VAL A 15 -11.87 13.88 9.92
N ALA A 16 -12.49 12.79 10.39
CA ALA A 16 -12.08 12.09 11.61
C ALA A 16 -10.71 11.40 11.46
N LEU A 17 -10.29 11.00 10.25
CA LEU A 17 -9.01 10.32 10.03
C LEU A 17 -7.82 11.28 9.92
N VAL A 18 -8.06 12.58 9.71
CA VAL A 18 -7.01 13.62 9.67
C VAL A 18 -6.67 14.13 11.07
N GLN A 19 -7.58 14.00 12.05
CA GLN A 19 -7.39 14.55 13.41
C GLN A 19 -6.77 13.57 14.43
N ALA A 20 -6.57 12.29 14.08
CA ALA A 20 -6.08 11.27 15.02
C ALA A 20 -4.56 11.01 14.95
N GLN A 21 -3.73 12.05 14.93
CA GLN A 21 -2.28 11.93 15.18
C GLN A 21 -1.79 13.00 16.16
N PRO A 22 -1.67 12.71 17.47
CA PRO A 22 -0.89 13.54 18.37
C PRO A 22 0.42 12.81 18.70
N ALA A 23 1.47 13.00 17.90
CA ALA A 23 2.85 12.73 18.34
C ALA A 23 3.87 13.35 17.38
N LEU A 24 4.30 14.58 17.69
CA LEU A 24 5.70 15.04 17.59
C LEU A 24 5.76 16.49 18.09
N GLN A 25 5.53 16.67 19.40
CA GLN A 25 6.04 17.86 20.08
C GLN A 25 7.49 17.56 20.48
N VAL A 26 8.43 18.19 19.79
CA VAL A 26 9.83 18.23 20.20
C VAL A 26 9.93 19.19 21.38
N ARG A 27 10.32 18.69 22.56
CA ARG A 27 10.73 19.53 23.70
C ARG A 27 12.16 20.02 23.48
N PRO A 28 12.45 21.33 23.44
CA PRO A 28 13.81 21.83 23.54
C PRO A 28 14.17 21.97 25.03
N GLY A 29 15.03 21.09 25.52
CA GLY A 29 15.64 21.18 26.85
C GLY A 29 17.16 21.28 26.69
N LEU A 30 17.66 22.51 26.53
CA LEU A 30 19.08 22.83 26.64
C LEU A 30 19.45 22.88 28.13
N ALA A 31 20.20 21.89 28.60
CA ALA A 31 20.87 21.97 29.89
C ALA A 31 22.16 22.78 29.72
N HIS A 32 22.23 23.94 30.38
CA HIS A 32 23.45 24.72 30.56
C HIS A 32 24.39 23.98 31.51
N HIS A 33 25.59 23.62 31.03
CA HIS A 33 26.73 23.27 31.89
C HIS A 33 27.71 24.46 31.94
N PRO A 34 28.16 24.89 33.14
CA PRO A 34 29.15 25.96 33.28
C PRO A 34 30.56 25.51 32.85
N PRO A 35 31.43 26.43 32.38
CA PRO A 35 32.66 26.08 31.65
C PRO A 35 33.88 25.69 32.50
N GLU A 36 33.76 25.49 33.81
CA GLU A 36 34.93 25.40 34.69
C GLU A 36 35.40 23.97 35.03
N ALA A 37 34.73 22.93 34.55
CA ALA A 37 35.10 21.53 34.85
C ALA A 37 36.06 20.88 33.83
N LEU A 38 36.62 21.64 32.87
CA LEU A 38 37.38 21.10 31.73
C LEU A 38 38.91 21.12 31.87
N PHE A 39 39.47 21.62 32.98
CA PHE A 39 40.92 21.88 33.06
C PHE A 39 41.64 21.30 34.30
N SER A 40 41.24 20.12 34.79
CA SER A 40 42.01 19.45 35.85
C SER A 40 41.96 17.92 35.79
N GLN A 41 42.29 17.35 34.63
CA GLN A 41 42.64 15.93 34.51
C GLN A 41 43.92 15.85 33.65
N LYS A 42 45.09 15.74 34.30
CA LYS A 42 46.34 15.42 33.62
C LYS A 42 46.49 13.89 33.64
N GLU A 43 45.95 13.22 32.62
CA GLU A 43 46.11 11.78 32.46
C GLU A 43 47.57 11.43 32.08
N PRO A 44 48.13 10.32 32.62
CA PRO A 44 49.43 9.81 32.20
C PRO A 44 49.38 9.30 30.74
N PRO A 45 50.51 9.31 30.00
CA PRO A 45 50.50 8.91 28.60
C PRO A 45 50.08 7.44 28.45
N ALA A 46 49.04 7.22 27.66
CA ALA A 46 48.59 5.90 27.27
C ALA A 46 49.72 5.14 26.54
N PRO A 47 49.87 3.82 26.75
CA PRO A 47 50.80 3.03 25.96
C PRO A 47 50.44 3.16 24.47
N VAL A 48 51.47 3.33 23.64
CA VAL A 48 51.34 3.49 22.19
C VAL A 48 50.62 2.26 21.64
N SER A 49 49.35 2.45 21.27
CA SER A 49 48.54 1.42 20.63
C SER A 49 49.19 1.05 19.31
N ALA A 50 49.62 -0.21 19.19
CA ALA A 50 50.11 -0.76 17.93
C ALA A 50 49.04 -0.55 16.86
N TYR A 51 49.46 -0.02 15.70
CA TYR A 51 48.58 0.16 14.54
C TYR A 51 48.06 -1.21 14.10
N ALA A 52 46.86 -1.56 14.55
CA ALA A 52 46.12 -2.69 14.01
C ALA A 52 45.76 -2.34 12.56
N PRO A 53 46.02 -3.22 11.58
CA PRO A 53 45.55 -2.97 10.22
C PRO A 53 44.03 -2.75 10.25
N PRO A 54 43.48 -1.89 9.38
CA PRO A 54 42.05 -1.65 9.36
C PRO A 54 41.37 -3.00 9.10
N VAL A 55 40.73 -3.54 10.13
CA VAL A 55 39.77 -4.63 9.96
C VAL A 55 38.74 -4.06 9.01
N LEU A 56 38.70 -4.57 7.78
CA LEU A 56 37.61 -4.31 6.85
C LEU A 56 36.33 -4.61 7.62
N ALA A 57 35.64 -3.56 8.08
CA ALA A 57 34.43 -3.71 8.85
C ALA A 57 33.52 -4.63 8.04
N ALA A 58 33.12 -5.77 8.63
CA ALA A 58 32.18 -6.65 7.98
C ALA A 58 30.98 -5.79 7.53
N PRO A 59 30.54 -5.91 6.27
CA PRO A 59 29.45 -5.08 5.77
C PRO A 59 28.28 -5.20 6.75
N ASP A 60 27.70 -4.05 7.11
CA ASP A 60 26.57 -4.00 8.03
C ASP A 60 25.53 -5.03 7.55
N PRO A 61 24.84 -5.80 8.41
CA PRO A 61 23.76 -6.69 7.95
C PRO A 61 22.71 -5.96 7.08
N THR A 62 22.63 -4.62 7.17
CA THR A 62 21.86 -3.74 6.29
C THR A 62 22.47 -3.45 4.92
N ASP A 63 23.65 -3.98 4.57
CA ASP A 63 24.30 -3.85 3.24
C ASP A 63 24.02 -5.03 2.31
N SER A 64 23.48 -6.14 2.82
CA SER A 64 23.21 -7.34 2.03
C SER A 64 21.73 -7.49 1.63
N LEU A 65 21.48 -8.23 0.55
CA LEU A 65 20.13 -8.62 0.17
C LEU A 65 19.61 -9.69 1.13
N PRO A 66 18.35 -9.59 1.59
CA PRO A 66 17.79 -10.57 2.52
C PRO A 66 17.52 -11.92 1.85
N ASP A 67 17.61 -12.99 2.64
CA ASP A 67 17.14 -14.31 2.22
C ASP A 67 15.61 -14.40 2.22
N GLY A 68 15.07 -15.42 1.54
CA GLY A 68 13.62 -15.69 1.54
C GLY A 68 12.77 -14.67 0.76
N MET A 69 13.36 -13.93 -0.18
CA MET A 69 12.62 -13.00 -1.03
C MET A 69 11.49 -13.69 -1.82
N PRO A 70 10.28 -13.11 -1.84
CA PRO A 70 9.20 -13.54 -2.72
C PRO A 70 9.63 -13.49 -4.19
N LEU A 71 9.00 -14.34 -5.02
CA LEU A 71 9.38 -14.51 -6.43
C LEU A 71 9.40 -13.19 -7.22
N ASN A 72 8.36 -12.34 -7.08
CA ASN A 72 8.30 -11.05 -7.77
C ASN A 72 9.45 -10.12 -7.34
N THR A 73 9.73 -10.05 -6.05
CA THR A 73 10.83 -9.23 -5.52
C THR A 73 12.19 -9.77 -5.96
N ARG A 74 12.39 -11.09 -5.93
CA ARG A 74 13.64 -11.73 -6.38
C ARG A 74 13.91 -11.47 -7.86
N LEU A 75 12.87 -11.54 -8.69
CA LEU A 75 12.98 -11.30 -10.13
C LEU A 75 13.34 -9.84 -10.45
N LEU A 76 12.76 -8.88 -9.73
CA LEU A 76 13.00 -7.46 -9.95
C LEU A 76 14.31 -6.97 -9.31
N TRP A 77 14.59 -7.39 -8.07
CA TRP A 77 15.59 -6.78 -7.19
C TRP A 77 16.70 -7.73 -6.69
N GLY A 78 16.61 -9.03 -7.00
CA GLY A 78 17.63 -10.00 -6.59
C GLY A 78 19.01 -9.71 -7.17
N ARG A 79 20.03 -10.50 -6.81
CA ARG A 79 21.42 -10.31 -7.29
C ARG A 79 21.53 -10.22 -8.82
N LYS A 80 20.73 -11.02 -9.53
CA LYS A 80 20.56 -11.00 -11.01
C LYS A 80 19.19 -10.44 -11.42
N GLY A 81 18.58 -9.60 -10.60
CA GLY A 81 17.26 -9.04 -10.83
C GLY A 81 17.27 -7.94 -11.88
N LEU A 82 16.12 -7.71 -12.51
CA LEU A 82 15.95 -6.75 -13.61
C LEU A 82 16.57 -5.37 -13.33
N PHE A 83 16.29 -4.77 -12.17
CA PHE A 83 16.78 -3.42 -11.87
C PHE A 83 18.30 -3.35 -11.73
N ARG A 84 18.94 -4.43 -11.28
CA ARG A 84 20.41 -4.49 -11.19
C ARG A 84 21.04 -4.72 -12.55
N LEU A 85 20.44 -5.58 -13.38
CA LEU A 85 20.90 -5.82 -14.75
C LEU A 85 20.83 -4.56 -15.61
N LEU A 86 19.81 -3.72 -15.40
CA LEU A 86 19.63 -2.45 -16.11
C LEU A 86 20.41 -1.28 -15.49
N GLY A 87 21.16 -1.48 -14.41
CA GLY A 87 21.86 -0.39 -13.70
C GLY A 87 20.93 0.64 -13.04
N LEU A 88 19.65 0.30 -12.82
CA LEU A 88 18.64 1.17 -12.20
C LEU A 88 18.56 0.98 -10.67
N ALA A 89 19.19 -0.05 -10.13
CA ALA A 89 19.24 -0.29 -8.70
C ALA A 89 20.13 0.76 -7.99
N PRO A 90 19.74 1.26 -6.80
CA PRO A 90 20.57 2.16 -6.03
C PRO A 90 21.92 1.54 -5.66
N ALA A 91 22.93 2.39 -5.50
CA ALA A 91 24.28 1.97 -5.11
C ALA A 91 24.33 1.33 -3.70
N THR A 92 23.44 1.74 -2.79
CA THR A 92 23.46 1.28 -1.39
C THR A 92 22.14 0.65 -0.98
N ARG A 93 22.23 -0.35 -0.10
CA ARG A 93 21.08 -1.04 0.46
C ARG A 93 20.24 -0.12 1.37
N LYS A 94 20.87 0.83 2.06
CA LYS A 94 20.18 1.91 2.78
C LYS A 94 19.26 2.69 1.85
N ARG A 95 19.72 3.08 0.65
CA ARG A 95 18.91 3.82 -0.32
C ARG A 95 17.75 2.99 -0.86
N GLU A 96 17.94 1.69 -1.09
CA GLU A 96 16.84 0.79 -1.45
C GLU A 96 15.75 0.73 -0.36
N LEU A 97 16.13 0.73 0.91
CA LEU A 97 15.19 0.72 2.01
C LEU A 97 14.41 2.05 2.14
N GLU A 98 15.06 3.18 1.86
CA GLU A 98 14.40 4.48 1.77
C GLU A 98 13.37 4.48 0.63
N ILE A 99 13.75 4.01 -0.57
CA ILE A 99 12.83 3.90 -1.71
C ILE A 99 11.66 2.98 -1.38
N ARG A 100 11.92 1.80 -0.78
CA ARG A 100 10.87 0.89 -0.33
C ARG A 100 9.92 1.59 0.63
N ARG A 101 10.43 2.30 1.64
CA ARG A 101 9.60 3.03 2.60
C ARG A 101 8.72 4.05 1.89
N THR A 102 9.28 4.85 0.99
CA THR A 102 8.52 5.85 0.23
C THR A 102 7.46 5.21 -0.66
N MET A 103 7.79 4.15 -1.40
CA MET A 103 6.83 3.43 -2.24
C MET A 103 5.68 2.85 -1.41
N LEU A 104 5.97 2.26 -0.25
CA LEU A 104 4.94 1.68 0.61
C LEU A 104 4.08 2.74 1.34
N GLN A 105 4.66 3.90 1.68
CA GLN A 105 3.87 5.04 2.19
C GLN A 105 2.91 5.57 1.12
N TRP A 106 3.37 5.70 -0.12
CA TRP A 106 2.50 6.07 -1.24
C TRP A 106 1.47 5.00 -1.56
N HIS A 107 1.83 3.71 -1.47
CA HIS A 107 0.89 2.61 -1.59
C HIS A 107 -0.24 2.74 -0.58
N GLN A 108 0.06 3.00 0.70
CA GLN A 108 -0.96 3.18 1.74
C GLN A 108 -1.86 4.39 1.48
N ARG A 109 -1.28 5.54 1.10
CA ARG A 109 -2.03 6.76 0.79
C ARG A 109 -2.98 6.55 -0.40
N LEU A 110 -2.46 6.03 -1.50
CA LEU A 110 -3.27 5.77 -2.70
C LEU A 110 -4.22 4.60 -2.50
N ALA A 111 -3.89 3.64 -1.63
CA ALA A 111 -4.82 2.57 -1.24
C ALA A 111 -6.05 3.14 -0.54
N LEU A 112 -5.90 4.12 0.35
CA LEU A 112 -7.05 4.76 0.98
C LEU A 112 -7.93 5.52 -0.04
N VAL A 113 -7.32 6.22 -0.99
CA VAL A 113 -8.07 6.89 -2.07
C VAL A 113 -8.77 5.86 -2.96
N THR A 114 -8.08 4.76 -3.31
CA THR A 114 -8.64 3.65 -4.09
C THR A 114 -9.80 2.99 -3.35
N PHE A 115 -9.69 2.83 -2.04
CA PHE A 115 -10.73 2.26 -1.19
C PHE A 115 -12.00 3.11 -1.24
N ALA A 116 -11.88 4.43 -1.09
CA ALA A 116 -13.01 5.34 -1.22
C ALA A 116 -13.66 5.24 -2.61
N ALA A 117 -12.85 5.30 -3.67
CA ALA A 117 -13.35 5.21 -5.06
C ALA A 117 -14.06 3.87 -5.34
N LEU A 118 -13.47 2.75 -4.91
CA LEU A 118 -14.06 1.41 -5.05
C LEU A 118 -15.37 1.28 -4.27
N THR A 119 -15.42 1.82 -3.05
CA THR A 119 -16.64 1.83 -2.23
C THR A 119 -17.75 2.59 -2.94
N THR A 120 -17.47 3.82 -3.40
CA THR A 120 -18.42 4.62 -4.19
C THR A 120 -18.88 3.88 -5.43
N GLN A 121 -17.99 3.19 -6.13
CA GLN A 121 -18.32 2.45 -7.33
C GLN A 121 -19.25 1.27 -7.08
N VAL A 122 -19.03 0.52 -5.98
CA VAL A 122 -19.94 -0.55 -5.55
C VAL A 122 -21.30 0.04 -5.19
N ILE A 123 -21.35 1.12 -4.41
CA ILE A 123 -22.62 1.78 -4.04
C ILE A 123 -23.38 2.24 -5.30
N LEU A 124 -22.70 2.92 -6.23
CA LEU A 124 -23.31 3.35 -7.49
C LEU A 124 -23.83 2.16 -8.31
N GLY A 125 -23.08 1.06 -8.36
CA GLY A 125 -23.51 -0.16 -9.04
C GLY A 125 -24.76 -0.80 -8.43
N GLU A 126 -24.87 -0.78 -7.10
CA GLU A 126 -26.06 -1.27 -6.39
C GLU A 126 -27.28 -0.36 -6.60
N VAL A 127 -27.10 0.96 -6.55
CA VAL A 127 -28.17 1.93 -6.85
C VAL A 127 -28.65 1.76 -8.28
N LEU A 128 -27.73 1.69 -9.25
CA LEU A 128 -28.03 1.44 -10.66
C LEU A 128 -28.82 0.14 -10.85
N ALA A 129 -28.47 -0.93 -10.12
CA ALA A 129 -29.15 -2.21 -10.19
C ALA A 129 -30.53 -2.22 -9.49
N SER A 130 -30.78 -1.32 -8.53
CA SER A 130 -32.02 -1.29 -7.75
C SER A 130 -33.25 -0.87 -8.56
N ASN A 131 -33.09 0.03 -9.53
CA ASN A 131 -34.15 0.43 -10.45
C ASN A 131 -33.53 0.90 -11.77
N ARG A 132 -33.35 -0.05 -12.70
CA ARG A 132 -32.69 0.21 -13.98
C ARG A 132 -33.44 1.22 -14.83
N ALA A 133 -34.76 1.10 -14.92
CA ALA A 133 -35.58 2.00 -15.73
C ALA A 133 -35.42 3.47 -15.31
N ARG A 134 -35.25 3.71 -14.00
CA ARG A 134 -35.08 5.05 -13.45
C ARG A 134 -33.64 5.58 -13.54
N TYR A 135 -32.64 4.74 -13.25
CA TYR A 135 -31.29 5.22 -12.98
C TYR A 135 -30.27 4.95 -14.09
N TYR A 136 -30.61 4.15 -15.10
CA TYR A 136 -29.61 3.67 -16.05
C TYR A 136 -28.95 4.79 -16.87
N GLN A 137 -29.74 5.67 -17.46
CA GLN A 137 -29.21 6.73 -18.34
C GLN A 137 -28.27 7.68 -17.60
N ASP A 138 -28.58 8.01 -16.33
CA ASP A 138 -27.82 8.98 -15.56
C ASP A 138 -26.59 8.36 -14.86
N LEU A 139 -26.75 7.18 -14.24
CA LEU A 139 -25.71 6.60 -13.39
C LEU A 139 -24.77 5.66 -14.14
N GLN A 140 -25.18 5.05 -15.24
CA GLN A 140 -24.33 4.11 -15.96
C GLN A 140 -23.05 4.77 -16.52
N PRO A 141 -23.12 5.95 -17.16
CA PRO A 141 -21.92 6.63 -17.65
C PRO A 141 -20.96 6.98 -16.51
N VAL A 142 -21.50 7.49 -15.40
CA VAL A 142 -20.73 7.84 -14.19
C VAL A 142 -20.07 6.59 -13.60
N HIS A 143 -20.83 5.50 -13.39
CA HIS A 143 -20.31 4.24 -12.87
C HIS A 143 -19.20 3.67 -13.75
N ARG A 144 -19.35 3.74 -15.08
CA ARG A 144 -18.33 3.26 -16.04
C ARG A 144 -17.06 4.10 -15.99
N THR A 145 -17.18 5.42 -16.00
CA THR A 145 -16.03 6.34 -15.99
C THR A 145 -15.27 6.25 -14.68
N LEU A 146 -15.98 6.29 -13.54
CA LEU A 146 -15.39 6.01 -12.23
C LEU A 146 -14.75 4.62 -12.23
N GLY A 147 -15.40 3.64 -12.88
CA GLY A 147 -14.88 2.30 -13.19
C GLY A 147 -13.42 2.28 -13.63
N TYR A 148 -13.15 2.94 -14.75
CA TYR A 148 -11.82 2.99 -15.32
C TYR A 148 -10.85 3.83 -14.49
N ALA A 149 -11.32 4.92 -13.89
CA ALA A 149 -10.49 5.74 -13.00
C ALA A 149 -10.02 4.96 -11.77
N THR A 150 -10.94 4.28 -11.07
CA THR A 150 -10.65 3.41 -9.93
C THR A 150 -9.70 2.28 -10.33
N PHE A 151 -9.89 1.68 -11.50
CA PHE A 151 -9.00 0.63 -12.00
C PHE A 151 -7.57 1.14 -12.25
N GLY A 152 -7.43 2.30 -12.89
CA GLY A 152 -6.12 2.93 -13.12
C GLY A 152 -5.43 3.30 -11.80
N LEU A 153 -6.16 3.91 -10.87
CA LEU A 153 -5.66 4.23 -9.54
C LEU A 153 -5.23 2.98 -8.75
N TYR A 154 -6.01 1.90 -8.86
CA TYR A 154 -5.68 0.61 -8.25
C TYR A 154 -4.41 0.01 -8.84
N LEU A 155 -4.22 0.05 -10.17
CA LEU A 155 -2.99 -0.41 -10.81
C LEU A 155 -1.78 0.36 -10.31
N THR A 156 -1.85 1.70 -10.26
CA THR A 156 -0.78 2.54 -9.70
C THR A 156 -0.46 2.15 -8.25
N THR A 157 -1.51 1.96 -7.44
CA THR A 157 -1.38 1.52 -6.04
C THR A 157 -0.70 0.14 -5.95
N ALA A 158 -1.12 -0.83 -6.77
CA ALA A 158 -0.55 -2.17 -6.78
C ALA A 158 0.91 -2.19 -7.24
N SER A 159 1.25 -1.39 -8.26
CA SER A 159 2.62 -1.25 -8.78
C SER A 159 3.59 -0.75 -7.71
N LEU A 160 3.17 0.18 -6.84
CA LEU A 160 3.99 0.65 -5.73
C LEU A 160 4.34 -0.48 -4.73
N SER A 161 3.45 -1.43 -4.51
CA SER A 161 3.70 -2.57 -3.62
C SER A 161 4.51 -3.68 -4.31
N LEU A 162 4.11 -4.08 -5.52
CA LEU A 162 4.74 -5.15 -6.27
C LEU A 162 6.15 -4.81 -6.76
N GLY A 163 6.38 -3.53 -7.09
CA GLY A 163 7.66 -3.01 -7.55
C GLY A 163 8.59 -2.58 -6.44
N ALA A 164 8.18 -2.59 -5.17
CA ALA A 164 9.02 -2.10 -4.08
C ALA A 164 10.32 -2.93 -3.90
N PRO A 165 11.47 -2.28 -3.62
CA PRO A 165 12.72 -2.96 -3.26
C PRO A 165 12.54 -3.94 -2.09
N PRO A 166 13.41 -4.93 -1.88
CA PRO A 166 13.20 -5.98 -0.88
C PRO A 166 13.12 -5.42 0.55
N ALA A 167 12.42 -6.14 1.43
CA ALA A 167 12.32 -5.79 2.85
C ALA A 167 13.67 -5.94 3.58
N ARG A 168 13.79 -5.46 4.82
CA ARG A 168 15.01 -5.71 5.63
C ARG A 168 15.19 -7.19 5.95
N ARG A 169 14.10 -7.88 6.27
CA ARG A 169 14.06 -9.31 6.58
C ARG A 169 12.71 -9.90 6.18
N TYR A 170 12.68 -11.20 5.96
CA TYR A 170 11.45 -11.98 5.79
C TYR A 170 11.35 -12.99 6.93
N THR A 171 10.32 -12.88 7.76
CA THR A 171 10.12 -13.78 8.91
C THR A 171 9.22 -14.98 8.55
N PRO A 172 9.50 -16.18 9.08
CA PRO A 172 8.58 -17.32 9.00
C PRO A 172 7.34 -17.11 9.90
N GLY A 173 6.35 -18.01 9.84
CA GLY A 173 5.13 -17.94 10.67
C GLY A 173 3.99 -17.09 10.11
N PHE A 174 2.88 -16.95 10.84
CA PHE A 174 1.75 -16.10 10.43
C PHE A 174 1.94 -14.66 10.92
N SER A 175 1.47 -13.68 10.15
CA SER A 175 1.47 -12.26 10.54
C SER A 175 0.37 -11.49 9.81
N SER A 176 0.01 -10.32 10.32
CA SER A 176 -1.02 -9.49 9.69
C SER A 176 -0.65 -9.06 8.26
N ILE A 177 0.65 -8.83 7.99
CA ILE A 177 1.17 -8.60 6.64
C ILE A 177 0.95 -9.81 5.72
N LYS A 178 1.15 -11.04 6.22
CA LYS A 178 0.90 -12.24 5.40
C LYS A 178 -0.59 -12.41 5.12
N LEU A 179 -1.46 -12.14 6.11
CA LEU A 179 -2.90 -12.10 5.91
C LEU A 179 -3.28 -11.08 4.84
N HIS A 180 -2.75 -9.85 4.92
CA HIS A 180 -2.94 -8.82 3.89
C HIS A 180 -2.52 -9.32 2.50
N ARG A 181 -1.38 -10.02 2.38
CA ARG A 181 -0.91 -10.58 1.10
C ARG A 181 -1.85 -11.65 0.53
N TRP A 182 -2.42 -12.50 1.37
CA TRP A 182 -3.42 -13.49 0.94
C TRP A 182 -4.71 -12.81 0.46
N LEU A 183 -5.22 -11.85 1.22
CA LEU A 183 -6.38 -11.05 0.84
C LEU A 183 -6.11 -10.21 -0.42
N ALA A 184 -4.85 -9.79 -0.62
CA ALA A 184 -4.40 -9.11 -1.82
C ALA A 184 -4.49 -9.96 -3.07
N LEU A 185 -4.31 -11.27 -3.00
CA LEU A 185 -4.56 -12.15 -4.15
C LEU A 185 -6.05 -12.10 -4.55
N ILE A 186 -6.96 -12.08 -3.57
CA ILE A 186 -8.40 -12.04 -3.82
C ILE A 186 -8.81 -10.68 -4.41
N HIS A 187 -8.47 -9.57 -3.73
CA HIS A 187 -8.89 -8.25 -4.22
C HIS A 187 -8.17 -7.85 -5.52
N PHE A 188 -6.92 -8.27 -5.75
CA PHE A 188 -6.24 -8.06 -7.03
C PHE A 188 -6.92 -8.79 -8.17
N THR A 189 -7.23 -10.07 -7.98
CA THR A 189 -7.94 -10.87 -9.00
C THR A 189 -9.30 -10.24 -9.32
N GLY A 190 -10.07 -9.86 -8.29
CA GLY A 190 -11.37 -9.21 -8.45
C GLY A 190 -11.28 -7.88 -9.22
N MET A 191 -10.30 -7.02 -8.89
CA MET A 191 -10.07 -5.76 -9.60
C MET A 191 -9.68 -5.97 -11.06
N MET A 192 -8.89 -7.01 -11.39
CA MET A 192 -8.54 -7.33 -12.78
C MET A 192 -9.73 -7.82 -13.59
N LEU A 193 -10.62 -8.60 -12.96
CA LEU A 193 -11.81 -9.13 -13.62
C LEU A 193 -12.88 -8.07 -13.87
N GLN A 194 -12.97 -7.03 -13.05
CA GLN A 194 -14.13 -6.15 -13.08
C GLN A 194 -14.38 -5.37 -14.39
N PRO A 195 -13.36 -4.73 -15.00
CA PRO A 195 -13.56 -4.06 -16.29
C PRO A 195 -14.03 -5.02 -17.38
N TRP A 196 -13.53 -6.26 -17.36
CA TRP A 196 -13.95 -7.30 -18.28
C TRP A 196 -15.41 -7.72 -18.01
N LEU A 197 -15.78 -7.98 -16.75
CA LEU A 197 -17.15 -8.32 -16.37
C LEU A 197 -18.16 -7.22 -16.74
N GLY A 198 -17.80 -5.96 -16.54
CA GLY A 198 -18.64 -4.82 -16.94
C GLY A 198 -18.85 -4.75 -18.46
N ARG A 199 -17.80 -5.00 -19.25
CA ARG A 199 -17.91 -5.09 -20.72
C ARG A 199 -18.76 -6.30 -21.13
N HIS A 200 -18.52 -7.46 -20.51
CA HIS A 200 -19.24 -8.69 -20.80
C HIS A 200 -20.73 -8.57 -20.45
N LEU A 201 -21.08 -7.90 -19.36
CA LEU A 201 -22.46 -7.55 -19.01
C LEU A 201 -23.14 -6.70 -20.09
N ARG A 202 -22.48 -5.64 -20.56
CA ARG A 202 -23.03 -4.76 -21.61
C ARG A 202 -23.30 -5.49 -22.92
N LEU A 203 -22.52 -6.53 -23.22
CA LEU A 203 -22.62 -7.36 -24.43
C LEU A 203 -23.49 -8.61 -24.22
N ALA A 204 -24.42 -8.58 -23.27
CA ALA A 204 -25.35 -9.69 -23.04
C ALA A 204 -26.35 -9.82 -24.20
N PRO A 205 -26.46 -10.99 -24.86
CA PRO A 205 -27.33 -11.16 -26.04
C PRO A 205 -28.82 -11.27 -25.69
N THR A 206 -29.15 -11.68 -24.47
CA THR A 206 -30.54 -11.89 -24.02
C THR A 206 -30.77 -11.32 -22.63
N PRO A 207 -32.02 -10.97 -22.26
CA PRO A 207 -32.36 -10.51 -20.92
C PRO A 207 -31.88 -11.47 -19.82
N ASP A 208 -32.08 -12.77 -19.99
CA ASP A 208 -31.64 -13.76 -19.00
C ASP A 208 -30.12 -13.80 -18.83
N SER A 209 -29.39 -13.70 -19.95
CA SER A 209 -27.93 -13.64 -19.91
C SER A 209 -27.44 -12.34 -19.26
N TYR A 210 -28.16 -11.24 -19.43
CA TYR A 210 -27.88 -9.95 -18.80
C TYR A 210 -28.01 -10.09 -17.29
N GLU A 211 -29.13 -10.62 -16.79
CA GLU A 211 -29.37 -10.76 -15.35
C GLU A 211 -28.34 -11.68 -14.68
N ARG A 212 -27.95 -12.77 -15.34
CA ARG A 212 -26.85 -13.63 -14.87
C ARG A 212 -25.53 -12.88 -14.79
N ARG A 213 -25.13 -12.17 -15.85
CA ARG A 213 -23.87 -11.41 -15.89
C ARG A 213 -23.87 -10.25 -14.89
N LEU A 214 -25.02 -9.60 -14.67
CA LEU A 214 -25.18 -8.54 -13.69
C LEU A 214 -24.97 -9.08 -12.28
N ARG A 215 -25.57 -10.24 -11.99
CA ARG A 215 -25.39 -10.94 -10.71
C ARG A 215 -23.91 -11.26 -10.47
N THR A 216 -23.21 -11.82 -11.46
CA THR A 216 -21.77 -12.09 -11.36
C THR A 216 -20.95 -10.82 -11.14
N HIS A 217 -21.18 -9.77 -11.92
CA HIS A 217 -20.50 -8.48 -11.79
C HIS A 217 -20.67 -7.90 -10.38
N ARG A 218 -21.89 -7.91 -9.83
CA ARG A 218 -22.19 -7.42 -8.48
C ARG A 218 -21.49 -8.25 -7.40
N TRP A 219 -21.59 -9.59 -7.46
CA TRP A 219 -20.96 -10.46 -6.45
C TRP A 219 -19.45 -10.34 -6.45
N VAL A 220 -18.80 -10.35 -7.62
CA VAL A 220 -17.36 -10.13 -7.71
C VAL A 220 -16.99 -8.76 -7.12
N GLY A 221 -17.80 -7.72 -7.36
CA GLY A 221 -17.56 -6.38 -6.82
C GLY A 221 -17.61 -6.34 -5.30
N ARG A 222 -18.63 -6.98 -4.70
CA ARG A 222 -18.78 -7.09 -3.24
C ARG A 222 -17.66 -7.89 -2.60
N ILE A 223 -17.29 -9.03 -3.18
CA ILE A 223 -16.18 -9.86 -2.68
C ILE A 223 -14.86 -9.08 -2.77
N THR A 224 -14.64 -8.37 -3.87
CA THR A 224 -13.45 -7.53 -4.05
C THR A 224 -13.38 -6.44 -2.99
N LEU A 225 -14.47 -5.70 -2.78
CA LEU A 225 -14.53 -4.68 -1.73
C LEU A 225 -14.34 -5.29 -0.34
N GLY A 226 -15.01 -6.39 -0.02
CA GLY A 226 -14.86 -7.07 1.27
C GLY A 226 -13.43 -7.55 1.53
N ALA A 227 -12.79 -8.17 0.54
CA ALA A 227 -11.39 -8.58 0.64
C ALA A 227 -10.44 -7.38 0.77
N TYR A 228 -10.70 -6.29 0.05
CA TYR A 228 -9.95 -5.04 0.18
C TYR A 228 -10.08 -4.45 1.59
N THR A 229 -11.31 -4.32 2.09
CA THR A 229 -11.58 -3.84 3.46
C THR A 229 -10.89 -4.70 4.49
N ALA A 230 -11.00 -6.03 4.38
CA ALA A 230 -10.34 -6.95 5.31
C ALA A 230 -8.81 -6.82 5.23
N ALA A 231 -8.24 -6.63 4.04
CA ALA A 231 -6.81 -6.42 3.84
C ALA A 231 -6.33 -5.11 4.47
N PHE A 232 -7.14 -4.05 4.38
CA PHE A 232 -6.91 -2.78 5.04
C PHE A 232 -7.00 -2.92 6.57
N LEU A 233 -8.00 -3.61 7.11
CA LEU A 233 -8.13 -3.83 8.55
C LEU A 233 -6.99 -4.70 9.10
N ALA A 234 -6.53 -5.70 8.33
CA ALA A 234 -5.43 -6.56 8.73
C ALA A 234 -4.16 -5.74 9.03
N ILE A 235 -3.84 -4.71 8.24
CA ILE A 235 -2.63 -3.90 8.48
C ILE A 235 -2.71 -2.99 9.71
N LEU A 236 -3.91 -2.81 10.30
CA LEU A 236 -4.09 -2.07 11.55
C LEU A 236 -3.80 -2.93 12.78
N LEU A 237 -3.75 -4.25 12.61
CA LEU A 237 -3.40 -5.17 13.69
C LEU A 237 -1.88 -5.16 13.92
N PRO A 238 -1.43 -5.21 15.19
CA PRO A 238 -0.01 -5.31 15.51
C PRO A 238 0.59 -6.61 14.93
N TYR A 239 1.86 -6.54 14.50
CA TYR A 239 2.59 -7.66 13.88
C TYR A 239 4.09 -7.62 14.17
#